data_AF-A0A957G484-F1
#
_entry.id   AF-A0A957G484-F1
#
_cell.length_a   1.000
_cell.length_b   1.000
_cell.length_c   1.000
_cell.angle_alpha   90.00
_cell.angle_beta   90.00
_cell.angle_gamma   90.00
#
_symmetry.space_group_name_H-M   'P 1'
#
loop_
_entity.id
_entity.type
_entity.pdbx_description
1 polymer ?
#
loop_
_entity_poly.entity_id
_entity_poly.type
_entity_poly.pdbx_seq_one_letter_code
_entity_poly.pdbx_strand_id
1 'polypeptide(L)'
;MVEKLIQAVIRSLAGILAGLLGGVLFILAIGPFYHIVIHLLLSAFLGGLFGLVVGPQVRSGGAGLVWGEAYGLVWWFLGYLTLFPLLSGEGLYWDVATIRELFFLLLGQVIAYGAALGLGYYFLMRMLALVRLVPRADEGAEPAGPRARDLLPARLRSILIGGIGGLLGGWVFLLGIDRSFFFPAVAGLLRSDSALLGGLLHYLIAVIIGMSFGLLFYRDIRSSGSAVIWGMTYGISWWMLGEMTLAFLFFGQRPDWNLHVAQSSFTPLIAHILYGALLGLCYALLNKLWQALFVDSDPLNRTRESLATQSVRALLMGQWAGIIGGLLFTIVMVGTNSLPRVASLVGGSSPILGFLVHLVIAIIVGSSYGILFRDEAYSYGSGMGWGLVYGFLWWLLGPGTLFFLLLRQPVDWSLAGTVARYPALVGHLLYGLGLGLFFQFLIRRYDRHERQVGLAHRHRTAGTPAAALWAVTLLIGILLPLLLGE
;
A
#
# COMPACT_ATOMS: atom_id res chain seq x y z
N MET A 1 -1.49 -36.72 8.33
CA MET A 1 -2.15 -36.57 7.02
C MET A 1 -3.59 -36.07 7.18
N VAL A 2 -4.42 -36.76 7.97
CA VAL A 2 -5.82 -36.40 8.26
C VAL A 2 -6.00 -34.96 8.74
N GLU A 3 -5.19 -34.49 9.71
CA GLU A 3 -5.29 -33.12 10.22
C GLU A 3 -5.05 -32.05 9.15
N LYS A 4 -4.06 -32.25 8.27
CA LYS A 4 -3.78 -31.32 7.15
C LYS A 4 -4.94 -31.28 6.16
N LEU A 5 -5.58 -32.43 5.91
CA LEU A 5 -6.76 -32.52 5.05
C LEU A 5 -7.95 -31.78 5.68
N ILE A 6 -8.22 -31.99 6.97
CA ILE A 6 -9.27 -31.28 7.70
C ILE A 6 -9.04 -29.77 7.65
N GLN A 7 -7.81 -29.31 7.91
CA GLN A 7 -7.48 -27.89 7.82
C GLN A 7 -7.68 -27.34 6.40
N ALA A 8 -7.30 -28.08 5.36
CA ALA A 8 -7.53 -27.68 3.98
C ALA A 8 -9.04 -27.55 3.67
N VAL A 9 -9.85 -28.52 4.09
CA VAL A 9 -11.32 -28.49 3.92
C VAL A 9 -11.93 -27.29 4.62
N ILE A 10 -11.58 -27.04 5.89
CA ILE A 10 -12.10 -25.90 6.66
C ILE A 10 -11.75 -24.59 5.97
N ARG A 11 -10.50 -24.43 5.53
CA ARG A 11 -10.07 -23.23 4.81
C ARG A 11 -10.83 -23.06 3.50
N SER A 12 -11.04 -24.13 2.74
CA SER A 12 -11.83 -24.07 1.50
C SER A 12 -13.27 -23.67 1.78
N LEU A 13 -13.93 -24.21 2.82
CA LEU A 13 -15.31 -23.88 3.17
C LEU A 13 -15.45 -22.42 3.63
N ALA A 14 -14.54 -21.94 4.48
CA ALA A 14 -14.50 -20.54 4.87
C ALA A 14 -14.28 -19.62 3.65
N GLY A 15 -13.43 -20.06 2.73
CA GLY A 15 -13.21 -19.41 1.44
C GLY A 15 -14.46 -19.34 0.57
N ILE A 16 -15.20 -20.45 0.42
CA ILE A 16 -16.47 -20.52 -0.33
C ILE A 16 -17.49 -19.53 0.23
N LEU A 17 -17.68 -19.50 1.55
CA LEU A 17 -18.64 -18.60 2.20
C LEU A 17 -18.25 -17.12 2.00
N ALA A 18 -16.96 -16.80 2.18
CA ALA A 18 -16.46 -15.45 1.94
C ALA A 18 -16.55 -15.05 0.46
N GLY A 19 -16.31 -16.00 -0.46
CA GLY A 19 -16.45 -15.80 -1.90
C GLY A 19 -17.89 -15.54 -2.32
N LEU A 20 -18.85 -16.28 -1.76
CA LEU A 20 -20.28 -16.03 -1.98
C LEU A 20 -20.69 -14.63 -1.50
N LEU A 21 -20.22 -14.21 -0.32
CA LEU A 21 -20.46 -12.86 0.18
C LEU A 21 -19.88 -11.79 -0.77
N GLY A 22 -18.63 -11.94 -1.19
CA GLY A 22 -18.00 -11.03 -2.15
C GLY A 22 -18.73 -11.01 -3.49
N GLY A 23 -19.20 -12.16 -3.98
CA GLY A 23 -19.98 -12.26 -5.21
C GLY A 23 -21.32 -11.53 -5.12
N VAL A 24 -22.02 -11.63 -3.99
CA VAL A 24 -23.26 -10.85 -3.75
C VAL A 24 -22.97 -9.36 -3.77
N LEU A 25 -21.93 -8.90 -3.08
CA LEU A 25 -21.54 -7.48 -3.07
C LEU A 25 -21.17 -6.98 -4.47
N PHE A 26 -20.46 -7.80 -5.25
CA PHE A 26 -20.12 -7.50 -6.64
C PHE A 26 -21.36 -7.31 -7.51
N ILE A 27 -22.33 -8.24 -7.43
CA ILE A 27 -23.60 -8.14 -8.17
C ILE A 27 -24.40 -6.91 -7.75
N LEU A 28 -24.47 -6.61 -6.44
CA LEU A 28 -25.18 -5.43 -5.95
C LEU A 28 -24.56 -4.12 -6.44
N ALA A 29 -23.23 -4.08 -6.58
CA ALA A 29 -22.52 -2.88 -7.02
C ALA A 29 -22.60 -2.65 -8.53
N ILE A 30 -22.41 -3.69 -9.35
CA ILE A 30 -22.36 -3.57 -10.82
C ILE A 30 -23.76 -3.68 -11.45
N GLY A 31 -24.72 -4.27 -10.74
CA GLY A 31 -26.06 -4.52 -11.23
C GLY A 31 -26.28 -5.99 -11.64
N PRO A 32 -27.54 -6.38 -11.87
CA PRO A 32 -27.90 -7.77 -12.13
C PRO A 32 -27.31 -8.24 -13.46
N PHE A 33 -26.53 -9.33 -13.40
CA PHE A 33 -26.14 -10.09 -14.59
C PHE A 33 -27.29 -10.99 -15.04
N TYR A 34 -27.40 -11.24 -16.34
CA TYR A 34 -28.30 -12.28 -16.90
C TYR A 34 -28.03 -13.70 -16.33
N HIS A 35 -26.89 -13.91 -15.67
CA HIS A 35 -26.43 -15.20 -15.14
C HIS A 35 -25.99 -15.16 -13.67
N ILE A 36 -26.85 -14.67 -12.78
CA ILE A 36 -26.57 -14.59 -11.33
C ILE A 36 -26.08 -15.91 -10.72
N VAL A 37 -26.68 -17.04 -11.10
CA VAL A 37 -26.32 -18.36 -10.58
C VAL A 37 -24.89 -18.74 -10.95
N ILE A 38 -24.51 -18.53 -12.22
CA ILE A 38 -23.15 -18.83 -12.70
C ILE A 38 -22.14 -17.95 -11.96
N HIS A 39 -22.44 -16.66 -11.78
CA HIS A 39 -21.54 -15.76 -11.05
C HIS A 39 -21.34 -16.18 -9.59
N LEU A 40 -22.40 -16.61 -8.89
CA LEU A 40 -22.30 -17.09 -7.52
C LEU A 40 -21.54 -18.43 -7.41
N LEU A 41 -21.76 -19.36 -8.35
CA LEU A 41 -21.01 -20.62 -8.41
C LEU A 41 -19.52 -20.39 -8.64
N LEU A 42 -19.19 -19.48 -9.56
CA LEU A 42 -17.81 -19.07 -9.81
C LEU A 42 -17.21 -18.38 -8.58
N SER A 43 -17.95 -17.48 -7.94
CA SER A 43 -17.52 -16.78 -6.71
C SER A 43 -17.22 -17.75 -5.57
N ALA A 44 -18.06 -18.78 -5.41
CA ALA A 44 -17.83 -19.89 -4.47
C ALA A 44 -16.56 -20.67 -4.81
N PHE A 45 -16.39 -21.06 -6.09
CA PHE A 45 -15.21 -21.78 -6.55
C PHE A 45 -13.91 -20.99 -6.29
N LEU A 46 -13.87 -19.73 -6.72
CA LEU A 46 -12.74 -18.82 -6.52
C LEU A 46 -12.47 -18.56 -5.04
N GLY A 47 -13.52 -18.44 -4.22
CA GLY A 47 -13.39 -18.32 -2.77
C GLY A 47 -12.77 -19.57 -2.15
N GLY A 48 -13.20 -20.76 -2.57
CA GLY A 48 -12.60 -22.02 -2.14
C GLY A 48 -11.11 -22.11 -2.50
N LEU A 49 -10.74 -21.74 -3.73
CA LEU A 49 -9.35 -21.68 -4.18
C LEU A 49 -8.53 -20.67 -3.36
N PHE A 50 -9.09 -19.49 -3.10
CA PHE A 50 -8.47 -18.49 -2.21
C PHE A 50 -8.19 -19.07 -0.83
N GLY A 51 -9.18 -19.71 -0.20
CA GLY A 51 -9.02 -20.32 1.12
C GLY A 51 -7.93 -21.38 1.16
N LEU A 52 -7.81 -22.20 0.10
CA LEU A 52 -6.80 -23.25 -0.01
C LEU A 52 -5.39 -22.70 -0.23
N VAL A 53 -5.22 -21.76 -1.16
CA VAL A 53 -3.91 -21.31 -1.66
C VAL A 53 -3.39 -20.10 -0.90
N VAL A 54 -4.25 -19.12 -0.67
CA VAL A 54 -3.90 -17.80 -0.08
C VAL A 54 -4.27 -17.73 1.40
N GLY A 55 -5.30 -18.46 1.82
CA GLY A 55 -5.78 -18.50 3.20
C GLY A 55 -4.70 -18.71 4.29
N PRO A 56 -3.67 -19.57 4.11
CA PRO A 56 -2.61 -19.73 5.13
C PRO A 56 -1.76 -18.46 5.39
N GLN A 57 -1.87 -17.44 4.53
CA GLN A 57 -1.11 -16.19 4.55
C GLN A 57 -1.95 -15.06 5.16
N VAL A 58 -3.26 -15.27 5.31
CA VAL A 58 -4.20 -14.33 5.94
C VAL A 58 -4.13 -14.47 7.47
N ARG A 59 -3.19 -13.75 8.09
CA ARG A 59 -2.91 -13.80 9.54
C ARG A 59 -3.56 -12.68 10.35
N SER A 60 -4.09 -11.67 9.67
CA SER A 60 -4.68 -10.46 10.25
C SER A 60 -5.76 -9.92 9.32
N GLY A 61 -6.53 -8.92 9.78
CA GLY A 61 -7.46 -8.21 8.93
C GLY A 61 -6.76 -7.47 7.79
N GLY A 62 -5.63 -6.81 8.06
CA GLY A 62 -4.83 -6.13 7.05
C GLY A 62 -4.25 -7.05 5.98
N ALA A 63 -3.69 -8.19 6.38
CA ALA A 63 -3.24 -9.22 5.44
C ALA A 63 -4.40 -9.79 4.63
N GLY A 64 -5.56 -10.01 5.26
CA GLY A 64 -6.78 -10.44 4.58
C GLY A 64 -7.20 -9.47 3.49
N LEU A 65 -7.31 -8.18 3.82
CA LEU A 65 -7.65 -7.12 2.87
C LEU A 65 -6.72 -7.12 1.65
N VAL A 66 -5.41 -7.03 1.87
CA VAL A 66 -4.45 -6.87 0.76
C VAL A 66 -4.30 -8.14 -0.08
N TRP A 67 -4.36 -9.33 0.53
CA TRP A 67 -4.40 -10.58 -0.24
C TRP A 67 -5.70 -10.71 -1.04
N GLY A 68 -6.82 -10.28 -0.48
CA GLY A 68 -8.11 -10.23 -1.15
C GLY A 68 -8.08 -9.31 -2.37
N GLU A 69 -7.60 -8.07 -2.21
CA GLU A 69 -7.42 -7.10 -3.29
C GLU A 69 -6.48 -7.61 -4.39
N ALA A 70 -5.33 -8.19 -4.00
CA ALA A 70 -4.39 -8.79 -4.95
C ALA A 70 -5.03 -9.94 -5.73
N TYR A 71 -5.81 -10.78 -5.06
CA TYR A 71 -6.51 -11.89 -5.69
C TYR A 71 -7.60 -11.39 -6.64
N GLY A 72 -8.35 -10.37 -6.25
CA GLY A 72 -9.32 -9.68 -7.12
C GLY A 72 -8.68 -9.09 -8.37
N LEU A 73 -7.54 -8.41 -8.21
CA LEU A 73 -6.77 -7.85 -9.33
C LEU A 73 -6.28 -8.95 -10.29
N VAL A 74 -5.74 -10.04 -9.76
CA VAL A 74 -5.31 -11.20 -10.56
C VAL A 74 -6.50 -11.82 -11.29
N TRP A 75 -7.65 -11.95 -10.63
CA TRP A 75 -8.85 -12.51 -11.25
C TRP A 75 -9.47 -11.58 -12.29
N TRP A 76 -9.40 -10.27 -12.12
CA TRP A 76 -9.78 -9.32 -13.16
C TRP A 76 -8.97 -9.54 -14.44
N PHE A 77 -7.64 -9.63 -14.31
CA PHE A 77 -6.76 -9.86 -15.45
C PHE A 77 -6.91 -11.26 -16.06
N LEU A 78 -6.87 -12.31 -15.25
CA LEU A 78 -6.94 -13.69 -15.73
C LEU A 78 -8.35 -14.08 -16.15
N GLY A 79 -9.38 -13.67 -15.41
CA GLY A 79 -10.77 -14.00 -15.71
C GLY A 79 -11.31 -13.17 -16.87
N TYR A 80 -11.50 -11.88 -16.63
CA TYR A 80 -12.25 -11.00 -17.54
C TYR A 80 -11.46 -10.60 -18.78
N LEU A 81 -10.15 -10.37 -18.66
CA LEU A 81 -9.34 -9.95 -19.81
C LEU A 81 -8.76 -11.13 -20.61
N THR A 82 -8.77 -12.34 -20.06
CA THR A 82 -8.05 -13.49 -20.63
C THR A 82 -8.95 -14.72 -20.81
N LEU A 83 -9.38 -15.36 -19.72
CA LEU A 83 -10.03 -16.68 -19.79
C LEU A 83 -11.44 -16.61 -20.40
N PHE A 84 -12.28 -15.66 -19.98
CA PHE A 84 -13.64 -15.55 -20.53
C PHE A 84 -13.66 -15.26 -22.04
N PRO A 85 -12.94 -14.26 -22.57
CA PRO A 85 -12.97 -14.01 -24.00
C PRO A 85 -12.34 -15.17 -24.80
N LEU A 86 -11.30 -15.85 -24.28
CA LEU A 86 -10.75 -17.05 -24.91
C LEU A 86 -11.77 -18.20 -24.97
N LEU A 87 -12.48 -18.46 -23.87
CA LEU A 87 -13.49 -19.52 -23.79
C LEU A 87 -14.72 -19.22 -24.66
N SER A 88 -15.02 -17.93 -24.89
CA SER A 88 -16.08 -17.47 -25.80
C SER A 88 -15.65 -17.42 -27.27
N GLY A 89 -14.36 -17.61 -27.58
CA GLY A 89 -13.83 -17.51 -28.94
C GLY A 89 -13.58 -16.06 -29.43
N GLU A 90 -13.62 -15.08 -28.53
CA GLU A 90 -13.44 -13.65 -28.81
C GLU A 90 -11.96 -13.21 -28.78
N GLY A 91 -11.06 -14.07 -28.32
CA GLY A 91 -9.61 -13.80 -28.25
C GLY A 91 -9.16 -13.26 -26.89
N LEU A 92 -8.15 -12.39 -26.88
CA LEU A 92 -7.63 -11.72 -25.67
C LEU A 92 -8.09 -10.27 -25.64
N TYR A 93 -8.55 -9.80 -24.48
CA TYR A 93 -8.97 -8.41 -24.25
C TYR A 93 -7.85 -7.59 -23.63
N TRP A 94 -6.68 -7.62 -24.27
CA TRP A 94 -5.45 -6.98 -23.76
C TRP A 94 -5.15 -5.63 -24.43
N ASP A 95 -5.99 -5.18 -25.36
CA ASP A 95 -5.88 -3.85 -25.92
C ASP A 95 -6.42 -2.79 -24.94
N VAL A 96 -5.89 -1.57 -25.06
CA VAL A 96 -6.19 -0.49 -24.12
C VAL A 96 -7.66 -0.07 -24.16
N ALA A 97 -8.30 -0.13 -25.33
CA ALA A 97 -9.69 0.31 -25.49
C ALA A 97 -10.62 -0.62 -24.72
N THR A 98 -10.50 -1.94 -24.90
CA THR A 98 -11.30 -2.91 -24.16
C THR A 98 -10.98 -2.90 -22.66
N ILE A 99 -9.71 -2.74 -22.25
CA ILE A 99 -9.39 -2.61 -20.82
C ILE A 99 -10.08 -1.39 -20.19
N ARG A 100 -10.14 -0.26 -20.91
CA ARG A 100 -10.86 0.96 -20.49
C ARG A 100 -12.36 0.73 -20.38
N GLU A 101 -12.97 0.00 -21.31
CA GLU A 101 -14.39 -0.38 -21.25
C GLU A 101 -14.68 -1.28 -20.05
N LEU A 102 -13.76 -2.19 -19.72
CA LEU A 102 -13.88 -3.14 -18.60
C LEU A 102 -13.31 -2.59 -17.27
N PHE A 103 -13.05 -1.28 -17.19
CA PHE A 103 -12.50 -0.63 -16.00
C PHE A 103 -13.39 -0.80 -14.77
N PHE A 104 -14.72 -0.73 -14.92
CA PHE A 104 -15.65 -0.92 -13.80
C PHE A 104 -15.52 -2.31 -13.14
N LEU A 105 -15.14 -3.34 -13.92
CA LEU A 105 -14.89 -4.67 -13.40
C LEU A 105 -13.62 -4.72 -12.54
N LEU A 106 -12.63 -3.86 -12.80
CA LEU A 106 -11.43 -3.77 -11.95
C LEU A 106 -11.83 -3.37 -10.52
N LEU A 107 -12.61 -2.29 -10.37
CA LEU A 107 -13.07 -1.84 -9.05
C LEU A 107 -13.94 -2.89 -8.37
N GLY A 108 -14.86 -3.51 -9.12
CA GLY A 108 -15.69 -4.58 -8.57
C GLY A 108 -14.86 -5.77 -8.09
N GLN A 109 -13.89 -6.21 -8.89
CA GLN A 109 -13.07 -7.36 -8.52
C GLN A 109 -12.11 -7.05 -7.38
N VAL A 110 -11.50 -5.86 -7.33
CA VAL A 110 -10.55 -5.49 -6.28
C VAL A 110 -11.28 -5.22 -4.96
N ILE A 111 -12.35 -4.41 -4.96
CA ILE A 111 -13.03 -3.99 -3.73
C ILE A 111 -14.21 -4.90 -3.39
N ALA A 112 -15.25 -4.96 -4.23
CA ALA A 112 -16.47 -5.64 -3.83
C ALA A 112 -16.30 -7.16 -3.71
N TYR A 113 -15.52 -7.78 -4.59
CA TYR A 113 -15.19 -9.20 -4.48
C TYR A 113 -13.95 -9.44 -3.61
N GLY A 114 -12.79 -8.92 -4.03
CA GLY A 114 -11.48 -9.23 -3.46
C GLY A 114 -11.33 -8.83 -1.99
N ALA A 115 -11.47 -7.53 -1.68
CA ALA A 115 -11.38 -7.03 -0.31
C ALA A 115 -12.40 -7.71 0.63
N ALA A 116 -13.64 -7.90 0.16
CA ALA A 116 -14.68 -8.59 0.91
C ALA A 116 -14.35 -10.07 1.17
N LEU A 117 -13.85 -10.80 0.15
CA LEU A 117 -13.39 -12.18 0.27
C LEU A 117 -12.28 -12.30 1.31
N GLY A 118 -11.25 -11.45 1.21
CA GLY A 118 -10.10 -11.49 2.10
C GLY A 118 -10.42 -11.16 3.56
N LEU A 119 -11.20 -10.08 3.79
CA LEU A 119 -11.68 -9.71 5.12
C LEU A 119 -12.68 -10.74 5.68
N GLY A 120 -13.65 -11.15 4.86
CA GLY A 120 -14.65 -12.15 5.23
C GLY A 120 -14.00 -13.48 5.64
N TYR A 121 -13.02 -13.94 4.87
CA TYR A 121 -12.23 -15.13 5.20
C TYR A 121 -11.53 -15.00 6.56
N TYR A 122 -10.86 -13.87 6.81
CA TYR A 122 -10.19 -13.62 8.09
C TYR A 122 -11.17 -13.67 9.27
N PHE A 123 -12.33 -12.99 9.16
CA PHE A 123 -13.32 -12.96 10.24
C PHE A 123 -13.97 -14.31 10.46
N LEU A 124 -14.28 -15.08 9.40
CA LEU A 124 -14.80 -16.44 9.51
C LEU A 124 -13.80 -17.37 10.19
N MET A 125 -12.53 -17.37 9.76
CA MET A 125 -11.49 -18.19 10.40
C MET A 125 -11.27 -17.82 11.86
N ARG A 126 -11.33 -16.52 12.18
CA ARG A 126 -11.26 -16.04 13.56
C ARG A 126 -12.45 -16.52 14.39
N MET A 127 -13.66 -16.49 13.84
CA MET A 127 -14.88 -16.99 14.49
C MET A 127 -14.79 -18.50 14.76
N LEU A 128 -14.35 -19.29 13.78
CA LEU A 128 -14.16 -20.73 13.92
C LEU A 128 -13.13 -21.07 15.00
N ALA A 129 -12.05 -20.28 15.11
CA ALA A 129 -11.07 -20.42 16.17
C ALA A 129 -11.63 -20.07 17.56
N LEU A 130 -12.57 -19.12 17.66
CA LEU A 130 -13.25 -18.80 18.93
C LEU A 130 -14.14 -19.95 19.41
N VAL A 131 -14.78 -20.67 18.48
CA VAL A 131 -15.63 -21.83 18.77
C VAL A 131 -14.79 -23.13 18.87
N ARG A 132 -13.45 -23.03 18.88
CA ARG A 132 -12.49 -24.16 18.98
C ARG A 132 -12.62 -25.21 17.87
N LEU A 133 -13.18 -24.84 16.71
CA LEU A 133 -13.23 -25.71 15.52
C LEU A 133 -11.90 -25.72 14.75
N VAL A 134 -11.04 -24.74 15.01
CA VAL A 134 -9.69 -24.61 14.44
C VAL A 134 -8.74 -24.19 15.56
N PRO A 135 -7.51 -24.73 15.62
CA PRO A 135 -6.49 -24.23 16.54
C PRO A 135 -6.29 -22.73 16.37
N ARG A 136 -6.14 -21.99 17.47
CA ARG A 136 -5.82 -20.56 17.36
C ARG A 136 -4.42 -20.43 16.76
N ALA A 137 -4.27 -19.60 15.73
CA ALA A 137 -2.94 -19.30 15.17
C ALA A 137 -1.96 -18.74 16.23
N ASP A 138 -2.49 -18.20 17.33
CA ASP A 138 -1.74 -17.64 18.45
C ASP A 138 -1.34 -18.70 19.54
N GLU A 139 -1.79 -19.96 19.45
CA GLU A 139 -1.57 -21.00 20.49
C GLU A 139 -0.14 -21.60 20.53
N GLY A 140 0.72 -21.26 19.56
CA GLY A 140 2.12 -21.72 19.52
C GLY A 140 3.17 -20.68 19.95
N ALA A 141 2.75 -19.46 20.31
CA ALA A 141 3.67 -18.42 20.76
C ALA A 141 3.64 -18.36 22.30
N GLU A 142 4.61 -19.01 22.95
CA GLU A 142 4.83 -18.79 24.38
C GLU A 142 4.90 -17.28 24.68
N PRO A 143 4.21 -16.80 25.73
CA PRO A 143 4.36 -15.42 26.15
C PRO A 143 5.79 -15.23 26.66
N ALA A 144 6.62 -14.55 25.86
CA ALA A 144 7.95 -14.12 26.28
C ALA A 144 7.86 -13.24 27.54
N GLY A 145 8.30 -13.82 28.67
CA GLY A 145 8.72 -13.13 29.89
C GLY A 145 7.67 -12.29 30.63
N PRO A 146 8.00 -11.77 31.82
CA PRO A 146 7.17 -10.81 32.52
C PRO A 146 7.15 -9.52 31.69
N ARG A 147 6.11 -9.37 30.86
CA ARG A 147 5.90 -8.15 30.08
C ARG A 147 5.75 -6.98 31.05
N ALA A 148 6.59 -5.95 30.88
CA ALA A 148 6.30 -4.63 31.39
C ALA A 148 4.81 -4.34 31.14
N ARG A 149 4.09 -3.92 32.19
CA ARG A 149 2.66 -3.62 32.08
C ARG A 149 2.51 -2.46 31.10
N ASP A 150 2.21 -2.77 29.85
CA ASP A 150 1.79 -1.78 28.85
C ASP A 150 0.65 -0.95 29.47
N LEU A 151 0.84 0.37 29.57
CA LEU A 151 -0.14 1.29 30.18
C LEU A 151 -1.51 1.25 29.49
N LEU A 152 -1.53 0.86 28.21
CA LEU A 152 -2.72 0.74 27.37
C LEU A 152 -2.72 -0.60 26.62
N PRO A 153 -3.88 -1.26 26.45
CA PRO A 153 -3.98 -2.43 25.58
C PRO A 153 -3.48 -2.12 24.16
N ALA A 154 -2.66 -3.00 23.58
CA ALA A 154 -2.01 -2.77 22.28
C ALA A 154 -2.99 -2.37 21.14
N ARG A 155 -4.22 -2.90 21.17
CA ARG A 155 -5.28 -2.52 20.22
C ARG A 155 -5.73 -1.07 20.39
N LEU A 156 -6.01 -0.65 21.63
CA LEU A 156 -6.42 0.72 21.94
C LEU A 156 -5.31 1.71 21.57
N ARG A 157 -4.05 1.40 21.94
CA ARG A 157 -2.88 2.16 21.52
C ARG A 157 -2.83 2.33 20.00
N SER A 158 -3.03 1.25 19.25
CA SER A 158 -2.98 1.28 17.79
C SER A 158 -4.08 2.14 17.18
N ILE A 159 -5.30 2.07 17.72
CA ILE A 159 -6.42 2.90 17.29
C ILE A 159 -6.11 4.39 17.53
N LEU A 160 -5.62 4.75 18.71
CA LEU A 160 -5.28 6.14 19.06
C LEU A 160 -4.17 6.69 18.17
N ILE A 161 -3.07 5.95 18.03
CA ILE A 161 -1.94 6.34 17.16
C ILE A 161 -2.42 6.47 15.72
N GLY A 162 -3.26 5.54 15.25
CA GLY A 162 -3.88 5.60 13.94
C GLY A 162 -4.70 6.86 13.74
N GLY A 163 -5.57 7.21 14.70
CA GLY A 163 -6.37 8.44 14.65
C GLY A 163 -5.52 9.72 14.55
N ILE A 164 -4.42 9.80 15.31
CA ILE A 164 -3.47 10.91 15.22
C ILE A 164 -2.80 10.97 13.84
N GLY A 165 -2.35 9.83 13.32
CA GLY A 165 -1.80 9.73 11.97
C GLY A 165 -2.82 10.15 10.91
N GLY A 166 -4.11 9.86 11.14
CA GLY A 166 -5.20 10.24 10.27
C GLY A 166 -5.39 11.76 10.17
N LEU A 167 -5.25 12.50 11.28
CA LEU A 167 -5.27 13.96 11.27
C LEU A 167 -4.15 14.56 10.40
N LEU A 168 -2.93 14.06 10.57
CA LEU A 168 -1.77 14.53 9.79
C LEU A 168 -1.89 14.18 8.30
N GLY A 169 -2.37 12.97 7.99
CA GLY A 169 -2.71 12.57 6.63
C GLY A 169 -3.78 13.50 6.03
N GLY A 170 -4.84 13.81 6.79
CA GLY A 170 -5.94 14.66 6.34
C GLY A 170 -5.51 16.08 5.97
N TRP A 171 -4.42 16.58 6.57
CA TRP A 171 -3.80 17.84 6.18
C TRP A 171 -3.05 17.74 4.84
N VAL A 172 -2.23 16.70 4.64
CA VAL A 172 -1.51 16.47 3.36
C VAL A 172 -2.47 16.24 2.20
N PHE A 173 -3.60 15.59 2.45
CA PHE A 173 -4.65 15.39 1.46
C PHE A 173 -5.06 16.69 0.75
N LEU A 174 -5.03 17.81 1.47
CA LEU A 174 -5.49 19.12 0.99
C LEU A 174 -4.42 19.95 0.27
N LEU A 175 -3.24 19.39 -0.08
CA LEU A 175 -2.17 20.12 -0.77
C LEU A 175 -2.49 20.38 -2.25
N GLY A 176 -3.08 19.41 -2.95
CA GLY A 176 -3.43 19.49 -4.37
C GLY A 176 -4.95 19.55 -4.63
N ILE A 177 -5.75 19.81 -3.60
CA ILE A 177 -7.22 19.82 -3.67
C ILE A 177 -7.74 21.26 -3.56
N ASP A 178 -8.66 21.64 -4.45
CA ASP A 178 -9.36 22.92 -4.35
C ASP A 178 -10.35 22.89 -3.19
N ARG A 179 -9.98 23.59 -2.11
CA ARG A 179 -10.75 23.65 -0.86
C ARG A 179 -12.08 24.37 -1.01
N SER A 180 -12.21 25.25 -2.01
CA SER A 180 -13.43 26.02 -2.25
C SER A 180 -14.59 25.16 -2.72
N PHE A 181 -14.31 24.07 -3.45
CA PHE A 181 -15.29 23.07 -3.87
C PHE A 181 -15.33 21.85 -2.95
N PHE A 182 -14.17 21.41 -2.46
CA PHE A 182 -14.07 20.18 -1.70
C PHE A 182 -14.83 20.24 -0.37
N PHE A 183 -14.65 21.29 0.44
CA PHE A 183 -15.32 21.33 1.75
C PHE A 183 -16.85 21.42 1.64
N PRO A 184 -17.45 22.26 0.76
CA PRO A 184 -18.88 22.21 0.54
C PRO A 184 -19.37 20.85 0.05
N ALA A 185 -18.63 20.16 -0.83
CA ALA A 185 -18.98 18.81 -1.28
C ALA A 185 -19.02 17.80 -0.13
N VAL A 186 -18.02 17.84 0.76
CA VAL A 186 -17.99 17.00 1.98
C VAL A 186 -19.14 17.38 2.92
N ALA A 187 -19.44 18.67 3.12
CA ALA A 187 -20.56 19.12 3.94
C ALA A 187 -21.92 18.63 3.41
N GLY A 188 -22.02 18.42 2.08
CA GLY A 188 -23.19 17.85 1.41
C GLY A 188 -23.60 16.48 1.94
N LEU A 189 -22.67 15.71 2.52
CA LEU A 189 -22.97 14.44 3.22
C LEU A 189 -23.96 14.62 4.39
N LEU A 190 -23.98 15.82 4.99
CA LEU A 190 -24.92 16.22 6.04
C LEU A 190 -25.98 17.21 5.54
N ARG A 191 -26.17 17.32 4.21
CA ARG A 191 -27.09 18.25 3.55
C ARG A 191 -26.81 19.72 3.92
N SER A 192 -25.54 20.10 3.92
CA SER A 192 -25.08 21.46 4.23
C SER A 192 -24.04 21.94 3.23
N ASP A 193 -23.93 23.24 3.07
CA ASP A 193 -23.03 23.90 2.11
C ASP A 193 -21.86 24.59 2.86
N SER A 194 -21.83 24.46 4.20
CA SER A 194 -20.89 25.15 5.07
C SER A 194 -19.47 24.57 4.94
N ALA A 195 -18.55 25.39 4.43
CA ALA A 195 -17.14 25.01 4.31
C ALA A 195 -16.50 24.65 5.67
N LEU A 196 -16.92 25.29 6.78
CA LEU A 196 -16.43 24.94 8.11
C LEU A 196 -16.89 23.53 8.52
N LEU A 197 -18.18 23.23 8.31
CA LEU A 197 -18.72 21.90 8.62
C LEU A 197 -18.06 20.83 7.75
N GLY A 198 -17.86 21.12 6.47
CA GLY A 198 -17.13 20.24 5.55
C GLY A 198 -15.69 20.00 5.98
N GLY A 199 -14.98 21.04 6.43
CA GLY A 199 -13.64 20.92 6.99
C GLY A 199 -13.61 20.05 8.25
N LEU A 200 -14.52 20.27 9.20
CA LEU A 200 -14.62 19.44 10.41
C LEU A 200 -14.95 17.99 10.08
N LEU A 201 -15.87 17.75 9.16
CA LEU A 201 -16.27 16.42 8.73
C LEU A 201 -15.13 15.70 8.01
N HIS A 202 -14.37 16.39 7.15
CA HIS A 202 -13.16 15.85 6.51
C HIS A 202 -12.16 15.33 7.53
N TYR A 203 -11.81 16.13 8.55
CA TYR A 203 -10.87 15.69 9.58
C TYR A 203 -11.43 14.58 10.46
N LEU A 204 -12.74 14.57 10.73
CA LEU A 204 -13.38 13.47 11.46
C LEU A 204 -13.30 12.15 10.66
N ILE A 205 -13.60 12.19 9.37
CA ILE A 205 -13.45 11.04 8.47
C ILE A 205 -11.99 10.59 8.44
N ALA A 206 -11.05 11.52 8.30
CA ALA A 206 -9.61 11.25 8.31
C ALA A 206 -9.15 10.56 9.62
N VAL A 207 -9.69 10.95 10.78
CA VAL A 207 -9.44 10.27 12.06
C VAL A 207 -9.99 8.86 12.05
N ILE A 208 -11.23 8.66 11.59
CA ILE A 208 -11.87 7.33 11.53
C ILE A 208 -11.07 6.39 10.63
N ILE A 209 -10.65 6.86 9.46
CA ILE A 209 -9.78 6.13 8.52
C ILE A 209 -8.46 5.76 9.20
N GLY A 210 -7.84 6.69 9.91
CA GLY A 210 -6.62 6.45 10.67
C GLY A 210 -6.79 5.41 11.77
N MET A 211 -7.90 5.47 12.52
CA MET A 211 -8.25 4.50 13.56
C MET A 211 -8.42 3.10 12.97
N SER A 212 -9.10 2.96 11.82
CA SER A 212 -9.25 1.67 11.13
C SER A 212 -7.93 1.15 10.58
N PHE A 213 -7.01 2.00 10.12
CA PHE A 213 -5.64 1.60 9.77
C PHE A 213 -4.93 0.97 10.98
N GLY A 214 -4.95 1.65 12.13
CA GLY A 214 -4.39 1.13 13.37
C GLY A 214 -5.03 -0.19 13.80
N LEU A 215 -6.33 -0.37 13.59
CA LEU A 215 -7.03 -1.61 13.90
C LEU A 215 -6.65 -2.77 12.95
N LEU A 216 -6.51 -2.49 11.65
CA LEU A 216 -6.28 -3.50 10.62
C LEU A 216 -4.83 -3.97 10.57
N PHE A 217 -3.87 -3.05 10.68
CA PHE A 217 -2.47 -3.30 10.31
C PHE A 217 -1.48 -3.33 11.48
N TYR A 218 -1.90 -3.12 12.74
CA TYR A 218 -0.96 -3.14 13.88
C TYR A 218 -0.16 -4.43 14.05
N ARG A 219 -0.67 -5.56 13.53
CA ARG A 219 0.01 -6.86 13.55
C ARG A 219 0.95 -7.08 12.37
N ASP A 220 0.80 -6.28 11.32
CA ASP A 220 1.50 -6.46 10.04
C ASP A 220 2.64 -5.46 9.83
N ILE A 221 2.57 -4.31 10.49
CA ILE A 221 3.59 -3.27 10.44
C ILE A 221 4.84 -3.72 11.20
N ARG A 222 5.99 -3.72 10.51
CA ARG A 222 7.27 -4.20 11.04
C ARG A 222 8.31 -3.10 11.12
N SER A 223 8.39 -2.29 10.09
CA SER A 223 9.24 -1.11 10.01
C SER A 223 8.43 0.12 9.59
N SER A 224 9.05 1.30 9.72
CA SER A 224 8.52 2.54 9.18
C SER A 224 8.35 2.47 7.66
N GLY A 225 9.27 1.82 6.94
CA GLY A 225 9.15 1.61 5.49
C GLY A 225 7.94 0.77 5.13
N SER A 226 7.76 -0.39 5.77
CA SER A 226 6.57 -1.21 5.53
C SER A 226 5.28 -0.47 5.86
N ALA A 227 5.26 0.33 6.93
CA ALA A 227 4.09 1.07 7.36
C ALA A 227 3.66 2.10 6.31
N VAL A 228 4.62 2.82 5.71
CA VAL A 228 4.38 3.73 4.59
C VAL A 228 3.70 2.99 3.45
N ILE A 229 4.19 1.80 3.08
CA ILE A 229 3.62 1.05 1.96
C ILE A 229 2.23 0.49 2.29
N TRP A 230 2.03 -0.04 3.49
CA TRP A 230 0.68 -0.41 3.97
C TRP A 230 -0.26 0.77 3.89
N GLY A 231 0.22 1.93 4.30
CA GLY A 231 -0.49 3.20 4.19
C GLY A 231 -0.87 3.53 2.76
N MET A 232 0.08 3.49 1.81
CA MET A 232 -0.17 3.76 0.39
C MET A 232 -1.25 2.85 -0.18
N THR A 233 -1.13 1.53 0.04
CA THR A 233 -2.13 0.56 -0.41
C THR A 233 -3.49 0.86 0.21
N TYR A 234 -3.52 1.13 1.51
CA TYR A 234 -4.76 1.50 2.19
C TYR A 234 -5.38 2.80 1.65
N GLY A 235 -4.56 3.76 1.26
CA GLY A 235 -4.99 4.97 0.55
C GLY A 235 -5.65 4.64 -0.79
N ILE A 236 -5.04 3.77 -1.61
CA ILE A 236 -5.64 3.28 -2.86
C ILE A 236 -6.99 2.61 -2.58
N SER A 237 -7.06 1.74 -1.58
CA SER A 237 -8.31 1.08 -1.17
C SER A 237 -9.36 2.11 -0.77
N TRP A 238 -8.99 3.17 -0.06
CA TRP A 238 -9.93 4.23 0.35
C TRP A 238 -10.35 5.16 -0.78
N TRP A 239 -9.53 5.36 -1.80
CA TRP A 239 -9.99 6.07 -3.00
C TRP A 239 -11.10 5.25 -3.69
N MET A 240 -10.89 3.94 -3.87
CA MET A 240 -11.91 3.07 -4.48
C MET A 240 -13.15 2.90 -3.59
N LEU A 241 -12.96 2.72 -2.28
CA LEU A 241 -14.06 2.51 -1.33
C LEU A 241 -14.78 3.82 -1.00
N GLY A 242 -14.06 4.88 -0.67
CA GLY A 242 -14.60 6.17 -0.26
C GLY A 242 -15.18 6.93 -1.44
N GLU A 243 -14.30 7.39 -2.33
CA GLU A 243 -14.64 8.28 -3.45
C GLU A 243 -15.50 7.57 -4.50
N MET A 244 -15.10 6.37 -4.93
CA MET A 244 -15.77 5.67 -6.03
C MET A 244 -16.97 4.82 -5.60
N THR A 245 -17.16 4.56 -4.29
CA THR A 245 -18.23 3.65 -3.82
C THR A 245 -19.13 4.31 -2.77
N LEU A 246 -18.58 4.67 -1.61
CA LEU A 246 -19.37 5.15 -0.48
C LEU A 246 -19.99 6.51 -0.75
N ALA A 247 -19.28 7.43 -1.43
CA ALA A 247 -19.81 8.76 -1.77
C ALA A 247 -21.16 8.66 -2.51
N PHE A 248 -21.24 7.82 -3.55
CA PHE A 248 -22.47 7.57 -4.29
C PHE A 248 -23.58 6.96 -3.43
N LEU A 249 -23.23 5.96 -2.60
CA LEU A 249 -24.20 5.32 -1.70
C LEU A 249 -24.77 6.30 -0.68
N PHE A 250 -23.97 7.25 -0.17
CA PHE A 250 -24.45 8.30 0.73
C PHE A 250 -25.48 9.23 0.06
N PHE A 251 -25.36 9.44 -1.24
CA PHE A 251 -26.35 10.18 -2.03
C PHE A 251 -27.50 9.31 -2.57
N GLY A 252 -27.62 8.06 -2.10
CA GLY A 252 -28.66 7.12 -2.53
C GLY A 252 -28.51 6.64 -3.97
N GLN A 253 -27.32 6.81 -4.55
CA GLN A 253 -26.98 6.37 -5.91
C GLN A 253 -26.22 5.04 -5.86
N ARG A 254 -26.24 4.30 -6.97
CA ARG A 254 -25.38 3.12 -7.11
C ARG A 254 -23.92 3.58 -7.30
N PRO A 255 -22.92 2.77 -6.88
CA PRO A 255 -21.52 3.06 -7.18
C PRO A 255 -21.33 3.28 -8.68
N ASP A 256 -20.71 4.40 -9.05
CA ASP A 256 -20.44 4.72 -10.45
C ASP A 256 -18.97 4.49 -10.76
N TRP A 257 -18.63 3.24 -11.04
CA TRP A 257 -17.26 2.78 -11.33
C TRP A 257 -16.86 3.00 -12.80
N ASN A 258 -17.46 3.98 -13.46
CA ASN A 258 -17.14 4.27 -14.84
C ASN A 258 -15.77 4.96 -14.97
N LEU A 259 -15.16 4.83 -16.15
CA LEU A 259 -13.83 5.39 -16.43
C LEU A 259 -13.82 6.92 -16.28
N HIS A 260 -14.88 7.61 -16.70
CA HIS A 260 -14.98 9.07 -16.70
C HIS A 260 -14.98 9.67 -15.28
N VAL A 261 -15.68 9.01 -14.35
CA VAL A 261 -15.71 9.35 -12.92
C VAL A 261 -14.35 9.08 -12.27
N ALA A 262 -13.67 8.00 -12.66
CA ALA A 262 -12.30 7.76 -12.20
C ALA A 262 -11.31 8.79 -12.75
N GLN A 263 -11.49 9.26 -13.98
CA GLN A 263 -10.69 10.34 -14.57
C GLN A 263 -10.90 11.67 -13.83
N SER A 264 -12.15 12.03 -13.53
CA SER A 264 -12.47 13.28 -12.82
C SER A 264 -12.04 13.26 -11.35
N SER A 265 -11.97 12.08 -10.74
CA SER A 265 -11.51 11.86 -9.35
C SER A 265 -10.04 11.45 -9.23
N PHE A 266 -9.24 11.62 -10.28
CA PHE A 266 -7.82 11.25 -10.27
C PHE A 266 -7.00 12.06 -9.26
N THR A 267 -7.26 13.36 -9.10
CA THR A 267 -6.56 14.19 -8.12
C THR A 267 -6.74 13.64 -6.68
N PRO A 268 -7.97 13.32 -6.23
CA PRO A 268 -8.18 12.57 -4.99
C PRO A 268 -7.41 11.26 -4.87
N LEU A 269 -7.16 10.49 -5.94
CA LEU A 269 -6.36 9.26 -5.86
C LEU A 269 -4.96 9.55 -5.33
N ILE A 270 -4.26 10.55 -5.90
CA ILE A 270 -2.92 10.93 -5.45
C ILE A 270 -2.96 11.41 -3.99
N ALA A 271 -3.98 12.21 -3.65
CA ALA A 271 -4.19 12.69 -2.28
C ALA A 271 -4.37 11.53 -1.28
N HIS A 272 -5.14 10.50 -1.62
CA HIS A 272 -5.33 9.31 -0.78
C HIS A 272 -4.05 8.48 -0.64
N ILE A 273 -3.27 8.30 -1.71
CA ILE A 273 -1.99 7.57 -1.65
C ILE A 273 -1.03 8.27 -0.69
N LEU A 274 -0.89 9.60 -0.80
CA LEU A 274 -0.01 10.39 0.06
C LEU A 274 -0.53 10.52 1.50
N TYR A 275 -1.85 10.65 1.68
CA TYR A 275 -2.52 10.53 2.98
C TYR A 275 -2.12 9.22 3.65
N GLY A 276 -2.25 8.11 2.93
CA GLY A 276 -1.96 6.77 3.41
C GLY A 276 -0.50 6.62 3.78
N ALA A 277 0.41 7.02 2.89
CA ALA A 277 1.85 7.02 3.13
C ALA A 277 2.23 7.75 4.43
N LEU A 278 1.68 8.95 4.65
CA LEU A 278 1.94 9.73 5.84
C LEU A 278 1.31 9.10 7.10
N LEU A 279 0.06 8.63 7.01
CA LEU A 279 -0.60 7.90 8.09
C LEU A 279 0.25 6.72 8.55
N GLY A 280 0.75 5.91 7.61
CA GLY A 280 1.63 4.79 7.90
C GLY A 280 2.94 5.21 8.56
N LEU A 281 3.59 6.26 8.05
CA LEU A 281 4.81 6.80 8.65
C LEU A 281 4.58 7.29 10.08
N CYS A 282 3.57 8.13 10.28
CA CYS A 282 3.21 8.68 11.59
C CYS A 282 2.87 7.56 12.57
N TYR A 283 2.10 6.57 12.13
CA TYR A 283 1.78 5.40 12.95
C TYR A 283 3.04 4.68 13.43
N ALA A 284 3.96 4.38 12.51
CA ALA A 284 5.19 3.66 12.85
C ALA A 284 6.12 4.49 13.75
N LEU A 285 6.26 5.79 13.51
CA LEU A 285 7.10 6.66 14.32
C LEU A 285 6.56 6.82 15.74
N LEU A 286 5.26 7.07 15.89
CA LEU A 286 4.62 7.18 17.20
C LEU A 286 4.65 5.85 17.96
N ASN A 287 4.44 4.72 17.27
CA ASN A 287 4.56 3.41 17.91
C ASN A 287 6.00 3.10 18.33
N LYS A 288 7.01 3.47 17.53
CA LYS A 288 8.43 3.36 17.91
C LYS A 288 8.77 4.27 19.08
N LEU A 289 8.27 5.50 19.10
CA LEU A 289 8.45 6.43 20.21
C LEU A 289 7.84 5.89 21.50
N TRP A 290 6.63 5.31 21.42
CA TRP A 290 6.00 4.65 22.55
C TRP A 290 6.85 3.50 23.08
N GLN A 291 7.33 2.61 22.20
CA GLN A 291 8.19 1.49 22.57
C GLN A 291 9.49 1.99 23.22
N ALA A 292 10.13 2.98 22.62
CA ALA A 292 11.36 3.57 23.15
C ALA A 292 11.17 4.15 24.55
N LEU A 293 10.09 4.92 24.77
CA LEU A 293 9.84 5.59 26.05
C LEU A 293 9.38 4.64 27.16
N PHE A 294 8.50 3.68 26.84
CA PHE A 294 7.79 2.89 27.85
C PHE A 294 8.21 1.42 27.93
N VAL A 295 8.96 0.89 26.96
CA VAL A 295 9.34 -0.53 26.90
C VAL A 295 10.87 -0.69 26.87
N ASP A 296 11.56 -0.05 25.94
CA ASP A 296 13.00 -0.24 25.72
C ASP A 296 13.88 0.53 26.72
N SER A 297 13.28 1.46 27.48
CA SER A 297 13.93 2.15 28.61
C SER A 297 14.37 1.20 29.73
N ASP A 298 13.88 -0.05 29.75
CA ASP A 298 14.23 -1.07 30.73
C ASP A 298 15.70 -1.55 30.53
N PRO A 299 16.59 -1.39 31.53
CA PRO A 299 17.96 -1.87 31.46
C PRO A 299 18.11 -3.36 31.13
N LEU A 300 17.10 -4.19 31.44
CA LEU A 300 17.11 -5.63 31.20
C LEU A 300 16.94 -6.01 29.72
N ASN A 301 16.43 -5.09 28.88
CA ASN A 301 16.15 -5.33 27.46
C ASN A 301 17.16 -4.69 26.50
N ARG A 302 18.30 -4.18 27.01
CA ARG A 302 19.33 -3.56 26.16
C ARG A 302 19.96 -4.58 25.21
N THR A 303 19.87 -4.29 23.91
CA THR A 303 20.58 -5.04 22.88
C THR A 303 22.07 -4.70 22.89
N ARG A 304 22.93 -5.64 22.41
CA ARG A 304 24.39 -5.49 22.41
C ARG A 304 24.89 -4.37 21.50
N GLU A 305 24.17 -4.09 20.41
CA GLU A 305 24.51 -3.01 19.48
C GLU A 305 23.55 -1.84 19.67
N SER A 306 24.09 -0.62 19.78
CA SER A 306 23.25 0.55 19.99
C SER A 306 22.37 0.84 18.75
N LEU A 307 21.16 1.33 18.98
CA LEU A 307 20.26 1.80 17.92
C LEU A 307 20.92 2.84 17.02
N ALA A 308 21.81 3.66 17.58
CA ALA A 308 22.56 4.68 16.84
C ALA A 308 23.51 4.04 15.82
N THR A 309 24.32 3.05 16.23
CA THR A 309 25.28 2.37 15.34
C THR A 309 24.56 1.69 14.18
N GLN A 310 23.45 0.99 14.46
CA GLN A 310 22.62 0.36 13.42
C GLN A 310 22.05 1.38 12.44
N SER A 311 21.61 2.53 12.94
CA SER A 311 21.00 3.58 12.12
C SER A 311 22.03 4.28 11.25
N VAL A 312 23.23 4.56 11.78
CA VAL A 312 24.36 5.10 11.00
C VAL A 312 24.77 4.12 9.91
N ARG A 313 24.91 2.83 10.22
CA ARG A 313 25.21 1.80 9.20
C ARG A 313 24.15 1.76 8.10
N ALA A 314 22.88 1.71 8.48
CA ALA A 314 21.77 1.67 7.53
C ALA A 314 21.75 2.92 6.65
N LEU A 315 21.98 4.10 7.24
CA LEU A 315 22.10 5.36 6.53
C LEU A 315 23.23 5.33 5.51
N LEU A 316 24.45 4.93 5.90
CA LEU A 316 25.61 4.88 5.00
C LEU A 316 25.42 3.85 3.87
N MET A 317 24.90 2.67 4.17
CA MET A 317 24.55 1.68 3.14
C MET A 317 23.49 2.23 2.18
N GLY A 318 22.53 2.98 2.71
CA GLY A 318 21.51 3.69 1.95
C GLY A 318 22.09 4.74 1.00
N GLN A 319 23.09 5.51 1.44
CA GLN A 319 23.78 6.49 0.58
C GLN A 319 24.44 5.83 -0.62
N TRP A 320 25.22 4.77 -0.38
CA TRP A 320 25.90 4.04 -1.45
C TRP A 320 24.91 3.42 -2.44
N ALA A 321 23.83 2.83 -1.93
CA ALA A 321 22.76 2.31 -2.78
C ALA A 321 22.02 3.43 -3.53
N GLY A 322 21.85 4.60 -2.91
CA GLY A 322 21.26 5.79 -3.51
C GLY A 322 22.10 6.32 -4.67
N ILE A 323 23.43 6.31 -4.56
CA ILE A 323 24.34 6.65 -5.66
C ILE A 323 24.10 5.71 -6.84
N ILE A 324 24.08 4.39 -6.62
CA ILE A 324 23.82 3.40 -7.68
C ILE A 324 22.46 3.64 -8.34
N GLY A 325 21.40 3.79 -7.55
CA GLY A 325 20.07 4.12 -8.09
C GLY A 325 20.06 5.44 -8.86
N GLY A 326 20.75 6.47 -8.34
CA GLY A 326 20.82 7.80 -8.94
C GLY A 326 21.52 7.80 -10.29
N LEU A 327 22.58 7.01 -10.45
CA LEU A 327 23.27 6.80 -11.72
C LEU A 327 22.36 6.11 -12.75
N LEU A 328 21.60 5.09 -12.35
CA LEU A 328 20.62 4.44 -13.22
C LEU A 328 19.52 5.41 -13.67
N PHE A 329 19.01 6.24 -12.75
CA PHE A 329 18.01 7.26 -13.10
C PHE A 329 18.59 8.35 -14.02
N THR A 330 19.88 8.67 -13.90
CA THR A 330 20.52 9.65 -14.78
C THR A 330 20.42 9.26 -16.26
N ILE A 331 20.45 7.96 -16.59
CA ILE A 331 20.26 7.46 -17.96
C ILE A 331 18.93 7.94 -18.54
N VAL A 332 17.85 7.83 -17.76
CA VAL A 332 16.51 8.28 -18.17
C VAL A 332 16.47 9.80 -18.28
N MET A 333 17.01 10.53 -17.30
CA MET A 333 16.99 12.00 -17.29
C MET A 333 17.76 12.63 -18.46
N VAL A 334 18.84 12.00 -18.92
CA VAL A 334 19.56 12.42 -20.12
C VAL A 334 18.66 12.24 -21.34
N GLY A 335 18.01 11.07 -21.47
CA GLY A 335 17.08 10.79 -22.57
C GLY A 335 15.85 11.72 -22.59
N THR A 336 15.38 12.16 -21.43
CA THR A 336 14.20 13.05 -21.29
C THR A 336 14.57 14.52 -21.11
N ASN A 337 15.84 14.89 -21.27
CA ASN A 337 16.37 16.25 -21.04
C ASN A 337 15.89 16.90 -19.73
N SER A 338 15.81 16.12 -18.65
CA SER A 338 15.24 16.57 -17.37
C SER A 338 16.26 17.20 -16.41
N LEU A 339 17.56 17.08 -16.70
CA LEU A 339 18.65 17.62 -15.87
C LEU A 339 18.59 19.15 -15.70
N PRO A 340 18.39 19.98 -16.75
CA PRO A 340 18.22 21.43 -16.58
C PRO A 340 17.06 21.79 -15.64
N ARG A 341 15.98 21.01 -15.68
CA ARG A 341 14.84 21.21 -14.79
C ARG A 341 15.22 20.90 -13.33
N VAL A 342 16.02 19.87 -13.06
CA VAL A 342 16.54 19.64 -11.69
C VAL A 342 17.46 20.77 -11.23
N ALA A 343 18.27 21.33 -12.13
CA ALA A 343 19.17 22.45 -11.81
C ALA A 343 18.41 23.71 -11.35
N SER A 344 17.16 23.90 -11.77
CA SER A 344 16.37 25.06 -11.40
C SER A 344 16.01 25.10 -9.91
N LEU A 345 16.06 23.95 -9.21
CA LEU A 345 15.88 23.88 -7.76
C LEU A 345 16.91 24.72 -6.98
N VAL A 346 18.07 24.99 -7.59
CA VAL A 346 19.13 25.84 -7.02
C VAL A 346 19.38 27.09 -7.87
N GLY A 347 18.41 27.46 -8.71
CA GLY A 347 18.47 28.68 -9.54
C GLY A 347 19.36 28.57 -10.79
N GLY A 348 19.77 27.36 -11.20
CA GLY A 348 20.58 27.16 -12.41
C GLY A 348 19.84 26.47 -13.56
N SER A 349 20.53 26.27 -14.68
CA SER A 349 19.98 25.61 -15.89
C SER A 349 20.94 24.61 -16.56
N SER A 350 22.18 24.52 -16.09
CA SER A 350 23.19 23.62 -16.67
C SER A 350 22.84 22.15 -16.41
N PRO A 351 22.89 21.26 -17.43
CA PRO A 351 22.71 19.82 -17.23
C PRO A 351 23.68 19.22 -16.20
N ILE A 352 24.93 19.71 -16.16
CA ILE A 352 25.95 19.24 -15.21
C ILE A 352 25.53 19.60 -13.77
N LEU A 353 25.07 20.83 -13.56
CA LEU A 353 24.57 21.26 -12.26
C LEU A 353 23.33 20.42 -11.85
N GLY A 354 22.43 20.17 -12.78
CA GLY A 354 21.27 19.30 -12.57
C GLY A 354 21.66 17.89 -12.15
N PHE A 355 22.71 17.33 -12.76
CA PHE A 355 23.24 16.02 -12.40
C PHE A 355 23.82 15.99 -10.98
N LEU A 356 24.59 17.01 -10.59
CA LEU A 356 25.13 17.11 -9.23
C LEU A 356 24.02 17.24 -8.17
N VAL A 357 23.03 18.10 -8.42
CA VAL A 357 21.86 18.26 -7.54
C VAL A 357 21.08 16.95 -7.44
N HIS A 358 20.87 16.26 -8.56
CA HIS A 358 20.24 14.93 -8.58
C HIS A 358 21.00 13.91 -7.72
N LEU A 359 22.34 13.86 -7.83
CA LEU A 359 23.14 12.92 -7.05
C LEU A 359 23.04 13.19 -5.53
N VAL A 360 23.01 14.47 -5.13
CA VAL A 360 22.77 14.87 -3.74
C VAL A 360 21.38 14.41 -3.27
N ILE A 361 20.34 14.62 -4.09
CA ILE A 361 18.98 14.13 -3.81
C ILE A 361 18.99 12.60 -3.68
N ALA A 362 19.63 11.89 -4.60
CA ALA A 362 19.74 10.43 -4.59
C ALA A 362 20.41 9.89 -3.31
N ILE A 363 21.44 10.57 -2.80
CA ILE A 363 22.09 10.23 -1.53
C ILE A 363 21.14 10.41 -0.34
N ILE A 364 20.40 11.53 -0.29
CA ILE A 364 19.43 11.81 0.77
C ILE A 364 18.29 10.79 0.74
N VAL A 365 17.74 10.55 -0.44
CA VAL A 365 16.67 9.58 -0.65
C VAL A 365 17.16 8.18 -0.26
N GLY A 366 18.31 7.75 -0.75
CA GLY A 366 18.90 6.45 -0.42
C GLY A 366 19.17 6.28 1.07
N SER A 367 19.65 7.32 1.75
CA SER A 367 19.82 7.34 3.22
C SER A 367 18.50 7.01 3.92
N SER A 368 17.40 7.63 3.50
CA SER A 368 16.09 7.39 4.10
C SER A 368 15.56 5.98 3.80
N TYR A 369 15.86 5.40 2.63
CA TYR A 369 15.56 3.99 2.36
C TYR A 369 16.25 3.07 3.35
N GLY A 370 17.54 3.30 3.62
CA GLY A 370 18.29 2.52 4.59
C GLY A 370 17.66 2.55 5.98
N ILE A 371 17.25 3.73 6.46
CA ILE A 371 16.56 3.88 7.75
C ILE A 371 15.19 3.19 7.75
N LEU A 372 14.42 3.35 6.67
CA LEU A 372 13.04 2.90 6.59
C LEU A 372 12.91 1.39 6.39
N PHE A 373 13.79 0.76 5.61
CA PHE A 373 13.64 -0.61 5.08
C PHE A 373 14.75 -1.59 5.50
N ARG A 374 15.68 -1.21 6.39
CA ARG A 374 16.78 -2.10 6.84
C ARG A 374 16.35 -3.50 7.28
N ASP A 375 15.17 -3.62 7.90
CA ASP A 375 14.69 -4.85 8.51
C ASP A 375 13.64 -5.60 7.64
N GLU A 376 13.42 -5.14 6.40
CA GLU A 376 12.33 -5.65 5.54
C GLU A 376 12.78 -6.63 4.47
N ALA A 377 13.97 -6.44 3.90
CA ALA A 377 14.44 -7.22 2.76
C ALA A 377 15.12 -8.53 3.21
N TYR A 378 14.49 -9.68 2.93
CA TYR A 378 15.03 -11.01 3.27
C TYR A 378 15.73 -11.70 2.08
N SER A 379 15.43 -11.28 0.86
CA SER A 379 15.98 -11.81 -0.39
C SER A 379 16.29 -10.69 -1.38
N TYR A 380 17.06 -10.97 -2.43
CA TYR A 380 17.21 -10.00 -3.52
C TYR A 380 15.86 -9.67 -4.15
N GLY A 381 14.98 -10.66 -4.33
CA GLY A 381 13.60 -10.45 -4.78
C GLY A 381 12.82 -9.50 -3.88
N SER A 382 12.94 -9.65 -2.56
CA SER A 382 12.31 -8.73 -1.62
C SER A 382 12.95 -7.35 -1.62
N GLY A 383 14.28 -7.26 -1.77
CA GLY A 383 14.98 -5.98 -1.92
C GLY A 383 14.52 -5.24 -3.18
N MET A 384 14.33 -5.95 -4.30
CA MET A 384 13.74 -5.40 -5.52
C MET A 384 12.31 -4.91 -5.29
N GLY A 385 11.45 -5.73 -4.67
CA GLY A 385 10.06 -5.37 -4.40
C GLY A 385 9.91 -4.10 -3.56
N TRP A 386 10.62 -4.01 -2.44
CA TRP A 386 10.63 -2.80 -1.60
C TRP A 386 11.24 -1.60 -2.31
N GLY A 387 12.33 -1.81 -3.04
CA GLY A 387 12.97 -0.78 -3.84
C GLY A 387 12.04 -0.18 -4.89
N LEU A 388 11.33 -1.02 -5.67
CA LEU A 388 10.39 -0.57 -6.70
C LEU A 388 9.24 0.26 -6.12
N VAL A 389 8.61 -0.20 -5.05
CA VAL A 389 7.52 0.54 -4.40
C VAL A 389 8.03 1.87 -3.83
N TYR A 390 9.23 1.87 -3.27
CA TYR A 390 9.86 3.09 -2.78
C TYR A 390 10.20 4.07 -3.91
N GLY A 391 10.64 3.56 -5.06
CA GLY A 391 10.78 4.34 -6.29
C GLY A 391 9.45 4.98 -6.70
N PHE A 392 8.38 4.19 -6.76
CA PHE A 392 7.03 4.69 -7.05
C PHE A 392 6.58 5.79 -6.07
N LEU A 393 6.83 5.60 -4.76
CA LEU A 393 6.57 6.65 -3.76
C LEU A 393 7.33 7.94 -4.08
N TRP A 394 8.61 7.85 -4.44
CA TRP A 394 9.40 9.03 -4.80
C TRP A 394 9.02 9.65 -6.13
N TRP A 395 8.40 8.91 -7.05
CA TRP A 395 7.81 9.53 -8.24
C TRP A 395 6.62 10.43 -7.87
N LEU A 396 5.77 10.01 -6.94
CA LEU A 396 4.67 10.84 -6.41
C LEU A 396 5.19 12.03 -5.59
N LEU A 397 6.17 11.79 -4.72
CA LEU A 397 6.73 12.81 -3.85
C LEU A 397 7.63 13.78 -4.59
N GLY A 398 8.60 13.31 -5.37
CA GLY A 398 9.63 14.13 -6.02
C GLY A 398 9.03 15.05 -7.08
N PRO A 399 8.87 14.59 -8.33
CA PRO A 399 8.32 15.42 -9.40
C PRO A 399 6.82 15.70 -9.24
N GLY A 400 6.05 14.85 -8.56
CA GLY A 400 4.61 15.04 -8.38
C GLY A 400 4.21 16.04 -7.30
N THR A 401 5.08 16.35 -6.33
CA THR A 401 4.70 17.17 -5.16
C THR A 401 5.80 18.15 -4.75
N LEU A 402 6.94 17.64 -4.28
CA LEU A 402 8.04 18.42 -3.70
C LEU A 402 8.66 19.36 -4.73
N PHE A 403 8.79 18.96 -5.99
CA PHE A 403 9.34 19.80 -7.04
C PHE A 403 8.54 21.10 -7.21
N PHE A 404 7.21 21.01 -7.20
CA PHE A 404 6.32 22.19 -7.23
C PHE A 404 6.48 23.03 -5.97
N LEU A 405 6.45 22.41 -4.79
CA LEU A 405 6.58 23.13 -3.51
C LEU A 405 7.93 23.87 -3.40
N LEU A 406 9.03 23.23 -3.79
CA LEU A 406 10.38 23.82 -3.76
C LEU A 406 10.53 24.97 -4.75
N LEU A 407 9.85 24.90 -5.91
CA LEU A 407 9.78 25.99 -6.87
C LEU A 407 8.68 27.02 -6.57
N ARG A 408 7.96 26.87 -5.45
CA ARG A 408 6.83 27.73 -5.05
C ARG A 408 5.72 27.80 -6.11
N GLN A 409 5.49 26.71 -6.80
CA GLN A 409 4.42 26.53 -7.78
C GLN A 409 3.26 25.77 -7.15
N PRO A 410 2.02 25.97 -7.63
CA PRO A 410 0.89 25.14 -7.24
C PRO A 410 1.17 23.67 -7.54
N VAL A 411 0.84 22.79 -6.59
CA VAL A 411 0.96 21.35 -6.78
C VAL A 411 -0.05 20.90 -7.83
N ASP A 412 0.44 20.23 -8.87
CA ASP A 412 -0.38 19.70 -9.96
C ASP A 412 -0.50 18.18 -9.83
N TRP A 413 -1.60 17.69 -9.28
CA TRP A 413 -1.97 16.27 -9.24
C TRP A 413 -2.99 15.90 -10.31
N SER A 414 -3.20 16.74 -11.31
CA SER A 414 -4.13 16.44 -12.40
C SER A 414 -3.69 15.18 -13.15
N LEU A 415 -4.67 14.52 -13.80
CA LEU A 415 -4.41 13.36 -14.63
C LEU A 415 -3.44 13.69 -15.78
N ALA A 416 -3.71 14.78 -16.51
CA ALA A 416 -2.84 15.25 -17.60
C ALA A 416 -1.42 15.53 -17.12
N GLY A 417 -1.27 16.24 -16.00
CA GLY A 417 0.04 16.51 -15.40
C GLY A 417 0.78 15.23 -15.00
N THR A 418 0.06 14.26 -14.46
CA THR A 418 0.64 12.98 -14.02
C THR A 418 1.07 12.11 -15.21
N VAL A 419 0.26 12.04 -16.26
CA VAL A 419 0.62 11.38 -17.54
C VAL A 419 1.82 12.07 -18.19
N ALA A 420 1.88 13.41 -18.19
CA ALA A 420 3.04 14.14 -18.71
C ALA A 420 4.35 13.83 -17.97
N ARG A 421 4.27 13.37 -16.72
CA ARG A 421 5.42 12.97 -15.88
C ARG A 421 5.68 11.46 -15.88
N TYR A 422 4.99 10.69 -16.71
CA TYR A 422 5.17 9.24 -16.78
C TYR A 422 6.59 8.79 -17.17
N PRO A 423 7.34 9.48 -18.06
CA PRO A 423 8.74 9.12 -18.31
C PRO A 423 9.62 9.15 -17.05
N ALA A 424 9.32 10.05 -16.10
CA ALA A 424 10.04 10.11 -14.83
C ALA A 424 9.72 8.91 -13.91
N LEU A 425 8.57 8.25 -14.06
CA LEU A 425 8.23 7.04 -13.31
C LEU A 425 9.23 5.93 -13.62
N VAL A 426 9.56 5.71 -14.90
CA VAL A 426 10.57 4.71 -15.31
C VAL A 426 11.90 4.97 -14.61
N GLY A 427 12.34 6.22 -14.58
CA GLY A 427 13.55 6.62 -13.88
C GLY A 427 13.52 6.33 -12.37
N HIS A 428 12.40 6.61 -11.71
CA HIS A 428 12.22 6.31 -10.29
C HIS A 428 12.11 4.80 -9.99
N LEU A 429 11.52 4.01 -10.88
CA LEU A 429 11.47 2.56 -10.75
C LEU A 429 12.88 1.96 -10.91
N LEU A 430 13.67 2.44 -11.87
CA LEU A 430 15.08 2.03 -12.03
C LEU A 430 15.92 2.46 -10.82
N TYR A 431 15.71 3.69 -10.33
CA TYR A 431 16.33 4.17 -9.08
C TYR A 431 16.03 3.20 -7.93
N GLY A 432 14.75 2.92 -7.69
CA GLY A 432 14.27 2.05 -6.62
C GLY A 432 14.80 0.61 -6.75
N LEU A 433 14.78 0.05 -7.96
CA LEU A 433 15.31 -1.28 -8.26
C LEU A 433 16.79 -1.39 -7.91
N GLY A 434 17.62 -0.47 -8.40
CA GLY A 434 19.06 -0.43 -8.14
C GLY A 434 19.38 -0.20 -6.66
N LEU A 435 18.67 0.74 -6.04
CA LEU A 435 18.75 1.03 -4.61
C LEU A 435 18.47 -0.23 -3.77
N GLY A 436 17.32 -0.87 -3.99
CA GLY A 436 16.90 -2.03 -3.20
C GLY A 436 17.82 -3.24 -3.37
N LEU A 437 18.28 -3.51 -4.60
CA LEU A 437 19.24 -4.58 -4.89
C LEU A 437 20.59 -4.34 -4.22
N PHE A 438 21.16 -3.15 -4.41
CA PHE A 438 22.50 -2.86 -3.90
C PHE A 438 22.52 -2.74 -2.39
N PHE A 439 21.49 -2.15 -1.79
CA PHE A 439 21.33 -2.13 -0.34
C PHE A 439 21.26 -3.55 0.24
N GLN A 440 20.49 -4.45 -0.39
CA GLN A 440 20.41 -5.84 0.05
C GLN A 440 21.73 -6.61 -0.13
N PHE A 441 22.49 -6.28 -1.17
CA PHE A 441 23.85 -6.79 -1.36
C PHE A 441 24.77 -6.38 -0.20
N LEU A 442 24.75 -5.10 0.20
CA LEU A 442 25.56 -4.58 1.30
C LEU A 442 25.20 -5.21 2.65
N ILE A 443 23.91 -5.29 2.98
CA ILE A 443 23.43 -5.93 4.21
C ILE A 443 23.86 -7.40 4.27
N ARG A 444 23.65 -8.16 3.20
CA ARG A 444 24.03 -9.58 3.18
C ARG A 444 25.53 -9.80 3.34
N ARG A 445 26.36 -8.91 2.81
CA ARG A 445 27.81 -8.95 2.99
C ARG A 445 28.20 -8.68 4.43
N TYR A 446 27.56 -7.68 5.06
CA TYR A 446 27.73 -7.39 6.49
C TYR A 446 27.32 -8.57 7.37
N ASP A 447 26.12 -9.15 7.16
CA ASP A 447 25.62 -10.26 7.97
C ASP A 447 26.43 -11.56 7.79
N ARG A 448 27.05 -11.74 6.62
CA ARG A 448 27.98 -12.85 6.40
C ARG A 448 29.23 -12.66 7.26
N HIS A 449 29.76 -11.45 7.31
CA HIS A 449 30.89 -11.11 8.17
C HIS A 449 30.55 -11.33 9.65
N GLU A 450 29.42 -10.80 10.13
CA GLU A 450 28.92 -11.00 11.51
C GLU A 450 28.75 -12.49 11.85
N ARG A 451 28.26 -13.30 10.90
CA ARG A 451 28.17 -14.77 11.06
C ARG A 451 29.52 -15.44 11.21
N GLN A 452 30.51 -15.02 10.43
CA GLN A 452 31.87 -15.58 10.51
C GLN A 452 32.54 -15.26 11.84
N VAL A 453 32.25 -14.11 12.45
CA VAL A 453 32.81 -13.72 13.76
C VAL A 453 31.94 -14.12 14.96
N GLY A 454 30.91 -14.96 14.76
CA GLY A 454 30.09 -15.52 15.85
C GLY A 454 29.07 -14.54 16.47
N LEU A 455 28.77 -13.43 15.81
CA LEU A 455 27.85 -12.37 16.29
C LEU A 455 26.47 -12.42 15.61
N ALA A 456 26.19 -13.49 14.86
CA ALA A 456 25.02 -13.65 14.01
C ALA A 456 23.69 -13.51 14.75
N HIS A 457 22.82 -12.65 14.24
CA HIS A 457 21.41 -12.64 14.59
C HIS A 457 20.60 -13.56 13.67
N ARG A 458 19.57 -14.22 14.20
CA ARG A 458 18.63 -15.04 13.41
C ARG A 458 17.82 -14.13 12.48
N HIS A 459 18.07 -14.21 11.17
CA HIS A 459 17.21 -13.58 10.16
C HIS A 459 15.82 -14.20 10.15
N ARG A 460 14.78 -13.35 10.15
CA ARG A 460 13.38 -13.78 10.22
C ARG A 460 12.82 -14.16 8.84
N THR A 461 11.84 -15.05 8.89
CA THR A 461 11.36 -15.94 7.81
C THR A 461 10.45 -15.28 6.79
N ALA A 462 10.50 -15.84 5.57
CA ALA A 462 9.52 -15.73 4.51
C ALA A 462 8.08 -16.03 4.98
N GLY A 463 7.09 -15.53 4.24
CA GLY A 463 5.66 -15.66 4.55
C GLY A 463 4.95 -14.37 4.98
N THR A 464 5.45 -13.21 4.54
CA THR A 464 4.78 -11.91 4.71
C THR A 464 3.74 -11.67 3.61
N PRO A 465 2.72 -10.83 3.84
CA PRO A 465 1.84 -10.31 2.78
C PRO A 465 2.56 -9.30 1.86
N ALA A 466 3.89 -9.15 1.93
CA ALA A 466 4.63 -8.12 1.22
C ALA A 466 4.51 -8.26 -0.30
N ALA A 467 4.49 -9.48 -0.85
CA ALA A 467 4.31 -9.69 -2.28
C ALA A 467 2.94 -9.17 -2.78
N ALA A 468 1.87 -9.47 -2.05
CA ALA A 468 0.54 -8.94 -2.34
C ALA A 468 0.51 -7.42 -2.22
N LEU A 469 1.16 -6.89 -1.17
CA LEU A 469 1.27 -5.46 -0.95
C LEU A 469 1.96 -4.77 -2.13
N TRP A 470 3.13 -5.25 -2.56
CA TRP A 470 3.84 -4.69 -3.72
C TRP A 470 3.01 -4.80 -4.99
N ALA A 471 2.37 -5.95 -5.22
CA ALA A 471 1.54 -6.16 -6.40
C ALA A 471 0.39 -5.16 -6.46
N VAL A 472 -0.37 -4.99 -5.37
CA VAL A 472 -1.48 -4.03 -5.33
C VAL A 472 -0.96 -2.60 -5.49
N THR A 473 0.07 -2.18 -4.74
CA THR A 473 0.59 -0.80 -4.84
C THR A 473 1.14 -0.49 -6.23
N LEU A 474 1.99 -1.36 -6.79
CA LEU A 474 2.65 -1.12 -8.06
C LEU A 474 1.69 -1.29 -9.22
N LEU A 475 0.95 -2.40 -9.29
CA LEU A 475 0.08 -2.64 -10.44
C LEU A 475 -1.01 -1.57 -10.49
N ILE A 476 -1.71 -1.30 -9.39
CA ILE A 476 -2.75 -0.28 -9.42
C ILE A 476 -2.14 1.11 -9.59
N GLY A 477 -1.07 1.43 -8.87
CA GLY A 477 -0.41 2.74 -8.96
C GLY A 477 0.20 3.07 -10.33
N ILE A 478 0.66 2.06 -11.07
CA ILE A 478 1.25 2.21 -12.41
C ILE A 478 0.17 2.12 -13.50
N LEU A 479 -0.81 1.21 -13.35
CA LEU A 479 -1.88 1.00 -14.32
C LEU A 479 -2.88 2.15 -14.34
N LEU A 480 -3.32 2.66 -13.18
CA LEU A 480 -4.38 3.68 -13.15
C LEU A 480 -4.03 4.94 -13.96
N PRO A 481 -2.84 5.55 -13.85
CA PRO A 481 -2.51 6.70 -14.69
C PRO A 481 -2.51 6.39 -16.20
N LEU A 482 -2.13 5.18 -16.60
CA LEU A 482 -2.15 4.76 -18.02
C LEU A 482 -3.57 4.51 -18.53
N LEU A 483 -4.38 3.81 -17.74
CA LEU A 483 -5.74 3.47 -18.10
C LEU A 483 -6.62 4.72 -18.15
N LEU A 484 -6.40 5.66 -17.23
CA LEU A 484 -7.19 6.87 -17.11
C LEU A 484 -6.71 7.98 -18.05
N GLY A 485 -5.42 8.01 -18.43
CA GLY A 485 -4.91 8.95 -19.43
C GLY A 485 -5.62 8.81 -20.78
N GLU A 486 -5.43 9.76 -21.69
CA GLU A 486 -5.94 9.67 -23.07
C GLU A 486 -5.08 8.75 -23.93
#